data_AF-A0AAJ2S3U9-F1
#
_entry.id   AF-A0AAJ2S3U9-F1
#
_cell.length_a   1.000
_cell.length_b   1.000
_cell.length_c   1.000
_cell.angle_alpha   90.00
_cell.angle_beta   90.00
_cell.angle_gamma   90.00
#
_symmetry.space_group_name_H-M   'P 1'
#
loop_
_entity.id
_entity.type
_entity.pdbx_description
1 polymer ?
#
loop_
_entity_poly.entity_id
_entity_poly.type
_entity_poly.pdbx_seq_one_letter_code
_entity_poly.pdbx_strand_id
1 'polypeptide(L)'
;MMKKLMMIASVVAACGLFSVPASAISEAYRAQLEKSGCTQISEADGTCDPTHVKKHAHNTHDDKATPQNASRDLHDHLVGKTLSQAIGHMHNSHWNPLNEEETRWGKSDMIAELDLTPAGKIRDVWVH
;
A
#
# COMPACT_ATOMS: atom_id res chain seq x y z
N MET A 1 47.01 21.82 -43.95
CA MET A 1 47.80 21.71 -42.71
C MET A 1 47.07 22.45 -41.61
N MET A 2 46.77 21.78 -40.49
CA MET A 2 46.00 22.34 -39.37
C MET A 2 46.92 22.99 -38.33
N LYS A 3 46.49 24.11 -37.73
CA LYS A 3 47.00 24.71 -36.48
C LYS A 3 46.19 26.01 -36.27
N LYS A 4 45.53 26.34 -35.16
CA LYS A 4 45.50 25.89 -33.76
C LYS A 4 44.24 26.54 -33.15
N LEU A 5 43.39 25.75 -32.49
CA LEU A 5 43.03 25.85 -31.07
C LEU A 5 42.49 27.20 -30.55
N MET A 6 41.22 27.15 -30.12
CA MET A 6 40.59 27.72 -28.90
C MET A 6 39.18 28.26 -29.26
N MET A 7 38.07 27.56 -28.98
CA MET A 7 37.37 27.49 -27.69
C MET A 7 37.11 28.93 -27.17
N ILE A 8 35.88 29.45 -27.09
CA ILE A 8 34.96 29.27 -25.95
C ILE A 8 33.66 30.09 -26.20
N ALA A 9 32.52 29.47 -25.87
CA ALA A 9 31.24 29.99 -25.33
C ALA A 9 30.77 31.41 -25.71
N SER A 10 29.52 31.64 -26.12
CA SER A 10 28.30 31.48 -25.30
C SER A 10 27.14 32.00 -26.16
N VAL A 11 26.28 31.16 -26.73
CA VAL A 11 25.00 30.68 -26.17
C VAL A 11 24.34 31.65 -25.18
N VAL A 12 23.49 32.54 -25.70
CA VAL A 12 22.35 33.18 -25.01
C VAL A 12 21.21 33.18 -26.04
N ALA A 13 20.43 32.12 -26.21
CA ALA A 13 19.34 31.66 -25.35
C ALA A 13 18.31 32.77 -25.04
N ALA A 14 17.43 33.05 -26.01
CA ALA A 14 16.17 33.76 -25.79
C ALA A 14 15.09 33.19 -26.73
N CYS A 15 14.70 31.93 -26.50
CA CYS A 15 13.46 31.38 -27.07
C CYS A 15 12.28 31.86 -26.23
N GLY A 16 11.44 32.70 -26.83
CA GLY A 16 10.21 33.20 -26.24
C GLY A 16 9.14 32.11 -26.11
N LEU A 17 8.64 31.97 -24.89
CA LEU A 17 7.24 31.80 -24.47
C LEU A 17 6.29 31.02 -25.40
N PHE A 18 6.29 29.70 -25.26
CA PHE A 18 5.08 28.90 -25.49
C PHE A 18 4.30 28.79 -24.17
N SER A 19 3.31 29.66 -23.95
CA SER A 19 2.30 29.45 -22.90
C SER A 19 1.21 28.53 -23.44
N VAL A 20 1.35 27.24 -23.17
CA VAL A 20 0.27 26.26 -23.29
C VAL A 20 -0.57 26.37 -22.01
N PRO A 21 -1.91 26.43 -22.05
CA PRO A 21 -2.71 26.33 -20.83
C PRO A 21 -2.50 24.93 -20.26
N ALA A 22 -1.68 24.84 -19.22
CA ALA A 22 -1.58 23.67 -18.36
C ALA A 22 -2.87 23.56 -17.53
N SER A 23 -3.35 22.33 -17.35
CA SER A 23 -4.38 21.94 -16.38
C SER A 23 -5.85 22.01 -16.84
N ALA A 24 -6.18 21.33 -17.93
CA ALA A 24 -7.45 20.60 -17.96
C ALA A 24 -7.26 19.27 -17.20
N ILE A 25 -7.20 19.33 -15.87
CA ILE A 25 -7.28 18.13 -15.04
C ILE A 25 -8.69 17.61 -15.24
N SER A 26 -8.83 16.55 -16.03
CA SER A 26 -10.11 15.91 -16.33
C SER A 26 -10.93 15.73 -15.06
N GLU A 27 -12.19 16.13 -15.05
CA GLU A 27 -13.11 15.84 -13.93
C GLU A 27 -13.11 14.34 -13.60
N ALA A 28 -12.87 13.48 -14.60
CA ALA A 28 -12.71 12.05 -14.41
C ALA A 28 -11.47 11.67 -13.61
N TYR A 29 -10.40 12.47 -13.64
CA TYR A 29 -9.21 12.27 -12.81
C TYR A 29 -9.46 12.78 -11.39
N ARG A 30 -10.18 13.90 -11.21
CA ARG A 30 -10.65 14.33 -9.88
C ARG A 30 -11.57 13.30 -9.22
N ALA A 31 -12.49 12.72 -9.99
CA ALA A 31 -13.36 11.65 -9.50
C ALA A 31 -12.57 10.35 -9.17
N GLN A 32 -11.49 10.08 -9.89
CA GLN A 32 -10.61 8.94 -9.58
C GLN A 32 -9.82 9.17 -8.28
N LEU A 33 -9.35 10.40 -8.04
CA LEU A 33 -8.70 10.81 -6.80
C LEU A 33 -9.65 10.72 -5.59
N GLU A 34 -10.90 11.17 -5.74
CA GLU A 34 -11.92 11.04 -4.68
C GLU A 34 -12.28 9.59 -4.37
N LYS A 35 -12.32 8.73 -5.40
CA LYS A 35 -12.59 7.29 -5.22
C LYS A 35 -11.42 6.52 -4.61
N SER A 36 -10.18 6.97 -4.87
CA SER A 36 -8.97 6.37 -4.28
C SER A 36 -8.64 6.93 -2.89
N GLY A 37 -9.21 8.07 -2.51
CA GLY A 37 -8.86 8.77 -1.28
C GLY A 37 -7.51 9.49 -1.36
N CYS A 38 -6.90 9.55 -2.54
CA CYS A 38 -5.60 10.17 -2.73
C CYS A 38 -5.76 11.61 -3.21
N THR A 39 -4.96 12.52 -2.66
CA THR A 39 -4.88 13.89 -3.16
C THR A 39 -3.79 13.99 -4.22
N GLN A 40 -3.88 14.99 -5.10
CA GLN A 40 -2.90 15.25 -6.15
C GLN A 40 -1.46 15.44 -5.60
N ILE A 41 -1.32 15.83 -4.34
CA ILE A 41 -0.03 16.00 -3.66
C ILE A 41 0.58 14.64 -3.30
N SER A 42 -0.22 13.70 -2.79
CA SER A 42 0.25 12.36 -2.42
C SER A 42 0.65 11.49 -3.62
N GLU A 43 0.03 11.72 -4.78
CA GLU A 43 0.44 11.05 -6.02
C GLU A 43 1.78 11.59 -6.54
N ALA A 44 1.97 12.92 -6.50
CA ALA A 44 3.22 13.55 -6.93
C ALA A 44 4.41 13.20 -6.02
N ASP A 45 4.15 12.94 -4.74
CA ASP A 45 5.12 12.49 -3.75
C ASP A 45 5.43 10.97 -3.87
N GLY A 46 4.69 10.25 -4.71
CA GLY A 46 4.84 8.80 -4.91
C GLY A 46 4.33 7.95 -3.74
N THR A 47 3.64 8.57 -2.77
CA THR A 47 3.06 7.90 -1.59
C THR A 47 1.69 7.30 -1.87
N CYS A 48 1.08 7.64 -3.01
CA CYS A 48 -0.11 6.97 -3.52
C CYS A 48 0.00 6.72 -5.03
N ASP A 49 -0.28 5.49 -5.46
CA ASP A 49 -0.37 5.10 -6.86
C ASP A 49 -1.85 4.83 -7.23
N PRO A 50 -2.52 5.67 -8.04
CA PRO A 50 -3.93 5.50 -8.41
C PRO A 50 -4.18 4.27 -9.30
N THR A 51 -3.18 3.77 -10.02
CA THR A 51 -3.28 2.58 -10.88
C THR A 51 -3.23 1.27 -10.10
N HIS A 52 -2.75 1.30 -8.84
CA HIS A 52 -2.59 0.15 -7.96
C HIS A 52 -3.55 0.14 -6.76
N VAL A 53 -4.58 1.00 -6.74
CA VAL A 53 -5.52 1.11 -5.60
C VAL A 53 -6.52 -0.06 -5.59
N LYS A 54 -6.03 -1.25 -5.22
CA LYS A 54 -6.86 -2.22 -4.50
C LYS A 54 -6.85 -1.80 -3.03
N LYS A 55 -7.79 -0.93 -2.67
CA LYS A 55 -8.24 -0.69 -1.28
C LYS A 55 -7.12 -0.46 -0.24
N HIS A 56 -6.29 0.56 -0.42
CA HIS A 56 -5.59 1.15 0.73
C HIS A 56 -6.24 2.47 1.09
N ALA A 57 -7.44 2.37 1.67
CA ALA A 57 -7.93 3.44 2.53
C ALA A 57 -7.03 3.44 3.77
N HIS A 58 -5.92 4.18 3.71
CA HIS A 58 -5.15 4.53 4.89
C HIS A 58 -6.00 5.51 5.71
N ASN A 59 -7.00 4.95 6.41
CA ASN A 59 -7.53 5.63 7.57
C ASN A 59 -6.49 5.46 8.67
N THR A 60 -5.60 6.44 8.78
CA THR A 60 -4.87 6.72 10.01
C THR A 60 -5.89 7.25 11.02
N HIS A 61 -6.74 6.37 11.51
CA HIS A 61 -7.53 6.61 12.71
C HIS A 61 -6.97 5.64 13.73
N ASP A 62 -6.58 6.14 14.90
CA ASP A 62 -6.23 5.35 16.07
C ASP A 62 -7.04 4.04 16.10
N ASP A 63 -6.43 2.95 15.63
CA ASP A 63 -7.08 1.66 15.56
C ASP A 63 -7.19 1.16 17.00
N LYS A 64 -8.31 1.49 17.63
CA LYS A 64 -8.78 0.76 18.81
C LYS A 64 -8.68 -0.72 18.44
N ALA A 65 -7.79 -1.43 19.14
CA ALA A 65 -7.67 -2.87 19.06
C ALA A 65 -9.03 -3.47 19.45
N THR A 66 -9.83 -3.76 18.44
CA THR A 66 -11.13 -4.40 18.56
C THR A 66 -11.07 -5.70 17.77
N PRO A 67 -11.83 -6.72 18.17
CA PRO A 67 -11.87 -7.99 17.44
C PRO A 67 -12.23 -7.80 15.96
N GLN A 68 -13.11 -6.86 15.63
CA GLN A 68 -13.55 -6.62 14.26
C GLN A 68 -12.44 -6.03 13.38
N ASN A 69 -11.70 -5.03 13.90
CA ASN A 69 -10.59 -4.45 13.16
C ASN A 69 -9.44 -5.44 13.01
N ALA A 70 -9.14 -6.19 14.08
CA ALA A 70 -8.13 -7.25 14.05
C ALA A 70 -8.49 -8.35 13.04
N SER A 71 -9.75 -8.80 13.01
CA SER A 71 -10.22 -9.80 12.04
C SER A 71 -10.09 -9.29 10.61
N ARG A 72 -10.46 -8.04 10.34
CA ARG A 72 -10.33 -7.46 9.00
C ARG A 72 -8.88 -7.33 8.55
N ASP A 73 -8.00 -6.83 9.43
CA ASP A 73 -6.57 -6.69 9.16
C ASP A 73 -5.93 -8.05 8.87
N LEU A 74 -6.16 -9.03 9.75
CA LEU A 74 -5.67 -10.39 9.55
C LEU A 74 -6.25 -11.03 8.28
N HIS A 75 -7.55 -10.85 7.99
CA HIS A 75 -8.15 -11.39 6.77
C HIS A 75 -7.48 -10.82 5.51
N ASP A 76 -7.31 -9.51 5.43
CA ASP A 76 -6.69 -8.83 4.28
C ASP A 76 -5.22 -9.25 4.08
N HIS A 77 -4.50 -9.51 5.18
CA HIS A 77 -3.10 -9.91 5.12
C HIS A 77 -2.87 -11.42 5.01
N LEU A 78 -3.78 -12.28 5.43
CA LEU A 78 -3.53 -13.72 5.55
C LEU A 78 -4.26 -14.56 4.51
N VAL A 79 -5.43 -14.15 4.03
CA VAL A 79 -6.22 -14.96 3.09
C VAL A 79 -5.46 -15.23 1.79
N GLY A 80 -5.48 -16.49 1.36
CA GLY A 80 -4.77 -16.98 0.18
C GLY A 80 -3.28 -17.26 0.38
N LYS A 81 -2.69 -16.87 1.52
CA LYS A 81 -1.32 -17.24 1.91
C LYS A 81 -1.27 -18.65 2.49
N THR A 82 -0.08 -19.25 2.50
CA THR A 82 0.14 -20.50 3.24
C THR A 82 0.32 -20.23 4.73
N LEU A 83 0.10 -21.25 5.56
CA LEU A 83 0.28 -21.13 7.00
C LEU A 83 1.69 -20.65 7.38
N SER A 84 2.76 -21.17 6.75
CA SER A 84 4.13 -20.72 6.98
C SER A 84 4.36 -19.23 6.70
N GLN A 85 3.68 -18.68 5.69
CA GLN A 85 3.73 -17.24 5.40
C GLN A 85 2.95 -16.42 6.42
N ALA A 86 1.85 -16.96 6.94
CA ALA A 86 1.02 -16.33 7.94
C ALA A 86 1.69 -16.27 9.31
N ILE A 87 2.36 -17.34 9.73
CA ILE A 87 3.09 -17.43 11.01
C ILE A 87 4.05 -16.24 11.18
N GLY A 88 4.82 -15.91 10.14
CA GLY A 88 5.73 -14.76 10.18
C GLY A 88 5.00 -13.43 10.40
N HIS A 89 3.84 -13.24 9.76
CA HIS A 89 3.02 -12.06 10.00
C HIS A 89 2.44 -12.04 11.42
N MET A 90 1.94 -13.17 11.91
CA MET A 90 1.38 -13.28 13.26
C MET A 90 2.41 -12.92 14.35
N HIS A 91 3.63 -13.46 14.26
CA HIS A 91 4.71 -13.10 15.18
C HIS A 91 5.08 -11.62 15.11
N ASN A 92 5.23 -11.06 13.91
CA ASN A 92 5.54 -9.64 13.73
C ASN A 92 4.43 -8.73 14.28
N SER A 93 3.18 -9.18 14.21
CA SER A 93 2.00 -8.51 14.77
C SER A 93 1.77 -8.79 16.25
N HIS A 94 2.74 -9.44 16.93
CA HIS A 94 2.73 -9.77 18.36
C HIS A 94 1.58 -10.70 18.79
N TRP A 95 1.13 -11.57 17.89
CA TRP A 95 0.25 -12.68 18.23
C TRP A 95 1.09 -13.88 18.70
N ASN A 96 0.57 -14.62 19.68
CA ASN A 96 1.23 -15.80 20.24
C ASN A 96 0.45 -17.07 19.86
N PRO A 97 1.10 -18.15 19.45
CA PRO A 97 0.41 -19.39 19.11
C PRO A 97 -0.20 -20.02 20.37
N LEU A 98 -1.43 -20.52 20.25
CA LEU A 98 -2.15 -21.23 21.32
C LEU A 98 -2.16 -22.74 21.12
N ASN A 99 -1.69 -23.23 19.98
CA ASN A 99 -1.56 -24.63 19.62
C ASN A 99 -0.31 -24.89 18.79
N GLU A 100 0.17 -26.14 18.79
CA GLU A 100 1.36 -26.56 18.04
C GLU A 100 1.19 -26.45 16.51
N GLU A 101 -0.05 -26.54 16.04
CA GLU A 101 -0.38 -26.40 14.61
C GLU A 101 -0.41 -24.94 14.16
N GLU A 102 -0.29 -23.98 15.09
CA GLU A 102 -0.23 -22.54 14.79
C GLU A 102 -1.43 -22.03 13.97
N THR A 103 -2.60 -22.65 14.17
CA THR A 103 -3.88 -22.23 13.57
C THR A 103 -4.69 -21.35 14.52
N ARG A 104 -4.34 -21.30 15.80
CA ARG A 104 -5.01 -20.49 16.81
C ARG A 104 -3.99 -19.58 17.50
N TRP A 105 -4.34 -18.31 17.64
CA TRP A 105 -3.43 -17.28 18.09
C TRP A 105 -4.09 -16.36 19.11
N GLY A 106 -3.33 -15.95 20.12
CA GLY A 106 -3.80 -15.03 21.17
C GLY A 106 -3.06 -13.70 21.13
N LYS A 107 -3.80 -12.61 21.33
CA LYS A 107 -3.25 -11.26 21.51
C LYS A 107 -4.13 -10.47 22.47
N SER A 108 -3.57 -10.08 23.61
CA SER A 108 -4.32 -9.42 24.69
C SER A 108 -5.49 -10.29 25.16
N ASP A 109 -6.74 -9.84 24.95
CA ASP A 109 -7.99 -10.55 25.24
C ASP A 109 -8.60 -11.22 24.00
N MET A 110 -7.97 -11.11 22.84
CA MET A 110 -8.47 -11.61 21.58
C MET A 110 -7.90 -12.97 21.22
N ILE A 111 -8.72 -13.80 20.57
CA ILE A 111 -8.32 -15.09 20.00
C ILE A 111 -8.62 -15.09 18.50
N ALA A 112 -7.59 -15.26 17.68
CA ALA A 112 -7.72 -15.44 16.24
C ALA A 112 -7.65 -16.92 15.86
N GLU A 113 -8.56 -17.37 15.00
CA GLU A 113 -8.59 -18.72 14.43
C GLU A 113 -8.45 -18.65 12.92
N LEU A 114 -7.48 -19.41 12.37
CA LEU A 114 -7.16 -19.47 10.96
C LEU A 114 -7.81 -20.70 10.33
N ASP A 115 -8.63 -20.46 9.33
CA ASP A 115 -9.27 -21.52 8.55
C ASP A 115 -8.42 -21.91 7.36
N LEU A 116 -8.15 -23.18 7.19
CA LEU A 116 -7.30 -23.67 6.11
C LEU A 116 -8.13 -24.41 5.06
N THR A 117 -7.86 -24.12 3.79
CA THR A 117 -8.28 -24.95 2.66
C THR A 117 -7.57 -26.31 2.71
N PRO A 118 -8.11 -27.34 2.03
CA PRO A 118 -7.42 -28.63 1.89
C PRO A 118 -6.03 -28.54 1.24
N ALA A 119 -5.76 -27.44 0.51
CA ALA A 119 -4.46 -27.15 -0.10
C ALA A 119 -3.47 -26.45 0.86
N GLY A 120 -3.82 -26.26 2.15
CA GLY A 120 -2.95 -25.66 3.16
C GLY A 120 -2.84 -24.12 3.08
N LYS A 121 -3.76 -23.47 2.37
CA LYS A 121 -3.87 -22.01 2.30
C LYS A 121 -4.96 -21.50 3.22
N ILE A 122 -4.79 -20.30 3.78
CA ILE A 122 -5.80 -19.67 4.61
C ILE A 122 -7.01 -19.26 3.75
N ARG A 123 -8.18 -19.76 4.12
CA ARG A 123 -9.48 -19.46 3.50
C ARG A 123 -10.13 -18.26 4.17
N ASP A 124 -10.12 -18.23 5.50
CA ASP A 124 -10.78 -17.21 6.30
C ASP A 124 -10.10 -17.07 7.68
N VAL A 125 -10.41 -16.00 8.40
CA VAL A 125 -9.89 -15.70 9.74
C VAL A 125 -10.99 -15.11 10.61
N TRP A 126 -11.15 -15.65 11.81
CA TRP A 126 -12.12 -15.16 12.80
C TRP A 126 -11.39 -14.71 14.05
N VAL A 127 -11.82 -13.58 14.62
CA VAL A 127 -11.28 -13.07 15.88
C VAL A 127 -12.42 -12.91 16.88
N HIS A 128 -12.21 -13.44 18.07
CA HIS A 128 -13.11 -13.38 19.22
C HIS A 128 -12.58 -12.40 20.24
#